data_AF-A0A6L3XUX3-F1
#
_entry.id   AF-A0A6L3XUX3-F1
#
_cell.length_a   1.000
_cell.length_b   1.000
_cell.length_c   1.000
_cell.angle_alpha   90.00
_cell.angle_beta   90.00
_cell.angle_gamma   90.00
#
_symmetry.space_group_name_H-M   'P 1'
#
loop_
_entity.id
_entity.type
_entity.pdbx_description
1 polymer ?
#
loop_
_entity_poly.entity_id
_entity_poly.type
_entity_poly.pdbx_seq_one_letter_code
_entity_poly.pdbx_strand_id
1 'polypeptide(L)' 'MSERIALVTGGSRGLGKNAVLKLAAEGTGITLPWNN' A
#
# COMPACT_ATOMS: atom_id res chain seq x y z
N MET A 1 8.36 -14.37 13.90
CA MET A 1 8.44 -13.23 12.96
C MET A 1 7.02 -12.92 12.52
N SER A 2 6.52 -11.68 12.61
CA SER A 2 5.20 -11.32 12.06
C SER A 2 5.37 -10.66 10.70
N GLU A 3 4.53 -11.05 9.73
CA GLU A 3 4.45 -10.38 8.44
C GLU A 3 3.73 -9.04 8.60
N ARG A 4 4.23 -7.98 7.93
CA ARG A 4 3.60 -6.67 7.93
C ARG A 4 2.77 -6.51 6.67
N ILE A 5 1.48 -6.23 6.85
CA ILE A 5 0.54 -5.97 5.76
C ILE A 5 -0.11 -4.60 5.97
N ALA A 6 -0.14 -3.77 4.93
CA ALA A 6 -0.77 -2.45 4.94
C ALA A 6 -2.03 -2.43 4.05
N LEU A 7 -3.15 -1.96 4.60
CA LEU A 7 -4.35 -1.61 3.84
C LEU A 7 -4.27 -0.13 3.47
N VAL A 8 -4.15 0.18 2.18
CA VAL A 8 -3.99 1.56 1.70
C VAL A 8 -5.17 1.98 0.83
N THR A 9 -6.02 2.86 1.34
CA THR A 9 -7.09 3.50 0.55
C THR A 9 -6.51 4.61 -0.34
N GLY A 10 -7.14 4.88 -1.48
CA GLY A 10 -6.67 5.91 -2.42
C GLY A 10 -5.28 5.65 -3.03
N GLY A 11 -4.77 4.41 -2.95
CA GLY A 11 -3.41 4.04 -3.37
C GLY A 11 -3.13 4.10 -4.88
N SER A 12 -4.11 4.41 -5.71
CA SER A 12 -3.97 4.42 -7.17
C SER A 12 -3.29 5.69 -7.72
N ARG A 13 -3.32 6.81 -6.98
CA ARG A 13 -2.81 8.11 -7.45
C ARG A 13 -2.22 8.95 -6.30
N GLY A 14 -1.52 10.02 -6.67
CA GLY A 14 -1.03 11.04 -5.73
C GLY A 14 -0.22 10.48 -4.55
N LEU A 15 -0.49 10.99 -3.36
CA LEU A 15 0.21 10.61 -2.13
C LEU A 15 0.01 9.13 -1.78
N GLY A 16 -1.19 8.59 -2.01
CA GLY A 16 -1.49 7.18 -1.76
C GLY A 16 -0.59 6.26 -2.58
N LYS A 17 -0.40 6.56 -3.87
CA LYS A 17 0.52 5.80 -4.74
C LYS A 17 1.96 5.82 -4.22
N ASN A 18 2.44 6.99 -3.80
CA ASN A 18 3.81 7.12 -3.28
C ASN A 18 4.00 6.33 -1.97
N ALA A 19 2.99 6.34 -1.09
CA ALA A 19 3.02 5.54 0.14
C ALA A 19 3.08 4.03 -0.16
N VAL A 20 2.27 3.54 -1.11
CA VAL A 20 2.28 2.14 -1.56
C VAL A 20 3.66 1.74 -2.08
N LEU A 21 4.24 2.53 -2.98
CA LEU A 21 5.56 2.23 -3.56
C LEU A 21 6.65 2.20 -2.49
N LYS A 22 6.61 3.13 -1.53
CA LYS A 22 7.57 3.18 -0.43
C LYS A 22 7.46 1.96 0.49
N LEU A 23 6.24 1.59 0.90
CA LEU A 23 5.99 0.45 1.77
C LEU A 23 6.32 -0.89 1.09
N ALA A 24 6.03 -1.01 -0.21
CA ALA A 24 6.37 -2.20 -1.00
C ALA A 24 7.89 -2.38 -1.11
N ALA A 25 8.63 -1.29 -1.32
CA ALA A 25 10.09 -1.30 -1.35
C ALA A 25 10.72 -1.75 -0.02
N GLU A 26 10.00 -1.59 1.09
CA GLU A 26 10.41 -2.05 2.43
C GLU A 26 9.97 -3.49 2.74
N GLY A 27 9.36 -4.18 1.76
CA GLY A 27 8.92 -5.56 1.89
C GLY A 27 7.59 -5.73 2.64
N THR A 28 6.80 -4.65 2.79
CA THR A 28 5.47 -4.73 3.38
C THR A 28 4.48 -5.27 2.35
N GLY A 29 3.68 -6.27 2.70
CA GLY A 29 2.56 -6.73 1.87
C GLY A 29 1.48 -5.64 1.78
N ILE A 30 0.83 -5.47 0.63
CA ILE A 30 -0.12 -4.37 0.44
C ILE A 30 -1.43 -4.86 -0.16
N THR A 31 -2.53 -4.40 0.42
CA THR A 31 -3.88 -4.55 -0.14
C THR A 31 -4.44 -3.18 -0.50
N LEU A 32 -4.91 -3.04 -1.74
CA LEU A 32 -5.54 -1.83 -2.25
C LEU A 32 -7.04 -2.08 -2.44
N PRO A 33 -7.93 -1.39 -1.70
CA PRO A 33 -9.35 -1.43 -1.97
C PRO A 33 -9.65 -0.62 -3.24
N TRP A 34 -10.46 -1.20 -4.10
CA TRP A 34 -10.97 -0.58 -5.32
C TRP A 34 -12.35 0.01 -5.06
N ASN A 35 -12.59 1.22 -5.56
CA ASN A 35 -13.91 1.86 -5.55
C ASN A 35 -14.17 2.39 -6.96
N ASN A 36 -15.28 1.96 -7.56
CA ASN A 36 -15.65 2.27 -8.95
C ASN A 36 -16.45 3.56 -9.03
#